data_AF-A0A2D1STL7-F1
#
_entry.id   AF-A0A2D1STL7-F1
#
_cell.length_a   1.000
_cell.length_b   1.000
_cell.length_c   1.000
_cell.angle_alpha   90.00
_cell.angle_beta   90.00
_cell.angle_gamma   90.00
#
_symmetry.space_group_name_H-M   'P 1'
#
loop_
_entity.id
_entity.type
_entity.pdbx_description
1 polymer ?
#
loop_
_entity_poly.entity_id
_entity_poly.type
_entity_poly.pdbx_seq_one_letter_code
_entity_poly.pdbx_strand_id
1 'polypeptide(L)'
;MKEGITALFGNRAIFIPTWTIFLSNFASSLCIVVLTFYALDILQFTKGQLGFMFALSAAGGLVGAKIIKPLRAKWRRGAIYTYVPLFDTPAFILFFLADSWLFLGILLAIRTALATVTNIIFLAILKKQHRIIY
;
A
#
# COMPACT_ATOMS: atom_id res chain seq x y z
N MET A 1 12.14 -8.48 22.06
CA MET A 1 11.05 -7.47 21.98
C MET A 1 11.43 -6.12 22.61
N LYS A 2 12.02 -6.07 23.81
CA LYS A 2 12.46 -4.79 24.43
C LYS A 2 13.35 -3.94 23.50
N GLU A 3 14.34 -4.55 22.84
CA GLU A 3 15.25 -3.83 21.94
C GLU A 3 14.56 -3.18 20.73
N GLY A 4 13.53 -3.81 20.16
CA GLY A 4 12.81 -3.25 19.02
C GLY A 4 11.96 -2.03 19.38
N ILE A 5 11.36 -2.03 20.57
CA ILE A 5 10.61 -0.88 21.10
C ILE A 5 11.58 0.25 21.43
N THR A 6 12.69 -0.05 22.11
CA THR A 6 13.72 0.94 22.42
C THR A 6 14.32 1.56 21.16
N ALA A 7 14.60 0.77 20.12
CA ALA A 7 15.08 1.26 18.84
C ALA A 7 14.04 2.16 18.15
N LEU A 8 12.76 1.76 18.15
CA LEU A 8 11.68 2.52 17.53
C LEU A 8 11.52 3.91 18.14
N PHE A 9 11.46 4.00 19.47
CA PHE A 9 11.30 5.28 20.18
C PHE A 9 12.62 6.08 20.25
N GLY A 10 13.77 5.42 20.19
CA GLY A 10 15.09 6.05 20.21
C GLY A 10 15.56 6.61 18.87
N ASN A 11 14.94 6.22 17.74
CA ASN A 11 15.39 6.62 16.40
C ASN A 11 14.26 7.24 15.55
N ARG A 12 14.26 8.57 15.44
CA ARG A 12 13.28 9.33 14.63
C ARG A 12 13.25 8.91 13.16
N ALA A 13 14.35 8.39 12.61
CA ALA A 13 14.43 7.95 11.22
C ALA A 13 13.64 6.66 10.94
N ILE A 14 13.29 5.87 11.96
CA ILE A 14 12.41 4.71 11.83
C ILE A 14 11.04 4.92 12.48
N PHE A 15 10.94 5.82 13.46
CA PHE A 15 9.69 6.13 14.14
C PHE A 15 8.60 6.61 13.17
N ILE A 16 8.87 7.70 12.43
CA ILE A 16 7.88 8.31 11.53
C ILE A 16 7.47 7.32 10.42
N PRO A 17 8.40 6.67 9.69
CA PRO A 17 8.01 5.67 8.68
C PRO A 17 7.20 4.50 9.23
N THR A 18 7.48 4.06 10.46
CA THR A 18 6.73 2.95 11.07
C THR A 18 5.27 3.34 11.32
N TRP A 19 5.04 4.54 11.85
CA TRP A 19 3.68 5.04 12.06
C TRP A 19 2.94 5.29 10.74
N THR A 20 3.61 5.89 9.75
CA THR A 20 3.01 6.12 8.43
C THR A 20 2.56 4.82 7.80
N ILE A 21 3.39 3.78 7.82
CA ILE A 21 3.03 2.51 7.18
C ILE A 21 1.98 1.73 7.96
N PHE A 22 2.01 1.81 9.29
CA PHE A 22 0.98 1.25 10.15
C PHE A 22 -0.38 1.87 9.83
N LEU A 23 -0.48 3.20 9.85
CA LEU A 23 -1.72 3.92 9.56
C LEU A 23 -2.20 3.67 8.12
N SER A 24 -1.29 3.69 7.14
CA SER A 24 -1.63 3.43 5.74
C SER A 24 -2.19 2.02 5.53
N ASN A 25 -1.54 0.98 6.04
CA ASN A 25 -2.04 -0.39 5.92
C ASN A 25 -3.33 -0.61 6.72
N PHE A 26 -3.49 0.04 7.87
CA PHE A 26 -4.71 -0.02 8.66
C PHE A 26 -5.89 0.63 7.95
N ALA A 27 -5.71 1.85 7.42
CA ALA A 27 -6.73 2.48 6.58
C ALA A 27 -7.05 1.62 5.35
N SER A 28 -6.04 0.95 4.78
CA SER A 28 -6.21 0.05 3.65
C SER A 28 -7.15 -1.11 3.92
N SER A 29 -7.00 -1.78 5.07
CA SER A 29 -7.85 -2.91 5.42
C SER A 29 -9.30 -2.47 5.65
N LEU A 30 -9.52 -1.31 6.29
CA LEU A 30 -10.86 -0.74 6.46
C LEU A 30 -11.53 -0.45 5.12
N CYS A 31 -10.80 0.18 4.18
CA CYS A 31 -11.34 0.47 2.86
C CYS A 31 -11.72 -0.80 2.08
N ILE A 32 -10.93 -1.88 2.19
CA ILE A 32 -11.26 -3.16 1.52
C ILE A 32 -12.57 -3.72 2.06
N VAL A 33 -12.79 -3.68 3.37
CA VAL A 33 -14.03 -4.17 4.00
C VAL A 33 -15.23 -3.34 3.53
N VAL A 34 -15.14 -2.01 3.65
CA VAL A 34 -16.22 -1.09 3.23
C VAL A 34 -16.52 -1.25 1.74
N LEU A 35 -15.49 -1.32 0.90
CA LEU A 35 -15.65 -1.49 -0.54
C LEU A 35 -16.30 -2.82 -0.90
N THR A 36 -16.01 -3.88 -0.15
CA THR A 36 -16.62 -5.20 -0.37
C THR A 36 -18.13 -5.15 -0.15
N PHE A 37 -18.58 -4.61 0.99
CA PHE A 37 -20.00 -4.45 1.27
C PHE A 37 -20.67 -3.47 0.30
N TYR A 38 -20.01 -2.34 -0.01
CA TYR A 38 -20.51 -1.39 -0.99
C TYR A 38 -20.74 -2.02 -2.37
N ALA A 39 -19.77 -2.81 -2.85
CA ALA A 39 -19.87 -3.49 -4.14
C ALA A 39 -21.02 -4.51 -4.18
N LEU A 40 -21.23 -5.28 -3.11
CA LEU A 40 -22.27 -6.31 -3.05
C LEU A 40 -23.66 -5.74 -2.76
N ASP A 41 -23.77 -4.86 -1.76
CA ASP A 41 -25.05 -4.44 -1.20
C ASP A 41 -25.60 -3.19 -1.87
N ILE A 42 -24.74 -2.30 -2.37
CA ILE A 42 -25.17 -1.04 -3.01
C ILE A 42 -25.08 -1.13 -4.52
N LEU A 43 -23.91 -1.50 -5.07
CA LEU A 43 -23.72 -1.63 -6.51
C LEU A 43 -24.27 -2.94 -7.08
N GLN A 44 -24.73 -3.86 -6.21
CA GLN A 44 -25.35 -5.13 -6.59
C GLN A 44 -24.47 -5.98 -7.50
N PHE A 45 -23.14 -5.90 -7.32
CA PHE A 45 -22.20 -6.72 -8.07
C PHE A 45 -22.33 -8.19 -7.67
N THR A 46 -22.14 -9.05 -8.65
CA THR A 46 -22.07 -10.49 -8.40
C THR A 46 -20.81 -10.86 -7.63
N LYS A 47 -20.86 -11.95 -6.86
CA LYS A 47 -19.67 -12.52 -6.20
C LYS A 47 -18.53 -12.82 -7.17
N GLY A 48 -18.85 -13.18 -8.41
CA GLY A 48 -17.87 -13.40 -9.48
C GLY A 48 -17.12 -12.12 -9.85
N GLN A 49 -17.85 -11.01 -10.08
CA GLN A 49 -17.25 -9.70 -10.35
C GLN A 49 -16.37 -9.22 -9.19
N LEU A 50 -16.82 -9.38 -7.96
CA LEU A 50 -16.02 -9.09 -6.77
C LEU A 50 -14.74 -9.94 -6.72
N GLY A 51 -14.82 -11.23 -7.04
CA GLY A 51 -13.68 -12.12 -7.14
C GLY A 51 -12.66 -11.63 -8.19
N PHE A 52 -13.15 -11.22 -9.37
CA PHE A 52 -12.28 -10.63 -10.41
C PHE A 52 -11.63 -9.32 -9.98
N MET A 53 -12.34 -8.46 -9.24
CA MET A 53 -11.76 -7.22 -8.69
C MET A 53 -10.58 -7.52 -7.77
N PHE A 54 -10.70 -8.50 -6.87
CA PHE A 54 -9.60 -8.89 -6.00
C PHE A 54 -8.48 -9.63 -6.72
N ALA A 55 -8.78 -10.39 -7.78
CA ALA A 55 -7.77 -10.98 -8.64
C ALA A 55 -6.92 -9.90 -9.35
N LEU A 56 -7.57 -8.85 -9.88
CA LEU A 56 -6.87 -7.68 -10.43
C LEU A 56 -6.03 -6.97 -9.36
N SER A 57 -6.57 -6.82 -8.15
CA SER A 57 -5.85 -6.28 -6.99
C SER A 57 -4.55 -7.05 -6.72
N ALA A 58 -4.62 -8.39 -6.68
CA ALA A 58 -3.47 -9.25 -6.46
C ALA A 58 -2.43 -9.14 -7.60
N ALA A 59 -2.90 -9.07 -8.86
CA ALA A 59 -2.03 -8.83 -10.01
C ALA A 59 -1.29 -7.48 -9.89
N GLY A 60 -1.98 -6.44 -9.44
CA GLY A 60 -1.40 -5.14 -9.13
C GLY A 60 -0.26 -5.22 -8.11
N GLY A 61 -0.43 -6.01 -7.03
CA GLY A 61 0.62 -6.28 -6.05
C GLY A 61 1.89 -6.89 -6.68
N LEU A 62 1.73 -7.87 -7.56
CA LEU A 62 2.85 -8.47 -8.30
C LEU A 62 3.56 -7.46 -9.20
N VAL A 63 2.79 -6.60 -9.87
CA VAL A 63 3.33 -5.51 -10.70
C VAL A 63 4.13 -4.52 -9.84
N GLY A 64 3.60 -4.11 -8.69
CA GLY A 64 4.30 -3.23 -7.74
C GLY A 64 5.62 -3.83 -7.27
N ALA A 65 5.63 -5.13 -6.94
CA ALA A 65 6.85 -5.84 -6.54
C ALA A 65 7.92 -5.85 -7.64
N LYS A 66 7.52 -5.93 -8.92
CA LYS A 66 8.47 -5.86 -10.06
C LYS A 66 8.98 -4.45 -10.33
N ILE A 67 8.12 -3.44 -10.22
CA ILE A 67 8.45 -2.04 -10.53
C ILE A 67 9.49 -1.45 -9.56
N ILE A 68 9.65 -2.02 -8.36
CA ILE A 68 10.59 -1.48 -7.37
C ILE A 68 12.06 -1.49 -7.85
N LYS A 69 12.46 -2.46 -8.67
CA LYS A 69 13.83 -2.56 -9.19
C LYS A 69 14.16 -1.36 -10.08
N PRO A 70 13.41 -1.04 -11.14
CA PRO A 70 13.66 0.16 -11.94
C PRO A 70 13.44 1.45 -11.14
N LEU A 71 12.46 1.51 -10.22
CA LEU A 71 12.23 2.69 -9.39
C LEU A 71 13.45 3.05 -8.53
N ARG A 72 14.10 2.04 -7.95
CA ARG A 72 15.34 2.19 -7.17
C ARG A 72 16.58 2.52 -8.01
N ALA A 73 16.56 2.22 -9.31
CA ALA A 73 17.67 2.61 -10.19
C ALA A 73 17.65 4.13 -10.44
N LYS A 74 16.46 4.74 -10.42
CA LYS A 74 16.28 6.17 -10.68
C LYS A 74 16.22 7.02 -9.42
N TRP A 75 15.61 6.52 -8.34
CA TRP A 75 15.30 7.32 -7.15
C TRP A 75 15.87 6.74 -5.85
N ARG A 76 16.17 7.65 -4.90
CA ARG A 76 16.60 7.30 -3.54
C ARG A 76 15.44 6.71 -2.75
N ARG A 77 15.73 5.76 -1.84
CA ARG A 77 14.71 5.07 -1.02
C ARG A 77 13.77 6.03 -0.27
N GLY A 78 14.31 7.09 0.33
CA GLY A 78 13.49 8.09 1.05
C GLY A 78 12.54 8.86 0.13
N ALA A 79 12.97 9.18 -1.09
CA ALA A 79 12.12 9.83 -2.09
C ALA A 79 10.99 8.89 -2.53
N ILE A 80 11.29 7.62 -2.81
CA ILE A 80 10.27 6.62 -3.16
C ILE A 80 9.26 6.48 -2.02
N TYR A 81 9.74 6.38 -0.78
CA TYR A 81 8.89 6.24 0.40
C TYR A 81 7.99 7.46 0.65
N THR A 82 8.41 8.65 0.22
CA THR A 82 7.63 9.89 0.40
C THR A 82 6.62 10.08 -0.74
N TYR A 83 7.04 9.89 -2.00
CA TYR A 83 6.22 10.22 -3.15
C TYR A 83 5.23 9.11 -3.53
N VAL A 84 5.58 7.83 -3.38
CA VAL A 84 4.69 6.72 -3.77
C VAL A 84 3.36 6.74 -2.99
N PRO A 85 3.34 6.95 -1.65
CA PRO A 85 2.08 7.08 -0.92
C PRO A 85 1.23 8.28 -1.33
N LEU A 86 1.83 9.37 -1.82
CA LEU A 86 1.06 10.53 -2.32
C LEU A 86 0.26 10.18 -3.58
N PHE A 87 0.73 9.25 -4.39
CA PHE A 87 -0.04 8.71 -5.52
C PHE A 87 -1.20 7.80 -5.09
N ASP A 88 -1.25 7.39 -3.83
CA ASP A 88 -2.35 6.58 -3.30
C ASP A 88 -3.58 7.46 -3.00
N THR A 89 -3.38 8.74 -2.65
CA THR A 89 -4.47 9.68 -2.33
C THR A 89 -5.46 9.87 -3.49
N PRO A 90 -5.04 10.10 -4.75
CA PRO A 90 -5.95 10.15 -5.88
C PRO A 90 -6.74 8.85 -6.08
N ALA A 91 -6.14 7.67 -5.84
CA ALA A 91 -6.84 6.40 -5.99
C ALA A 91 -8.01 6.29 -5.00
N PHE A 92 -7.84 6.79 -3.77
CA PHE A 92 -8.93 6.87 -2.79
C PHE A 92 -10.06 7.81 -3.21
N ILE A 93 -9.73 8.96 -3.81
CA ILE A 93 -10.74 9.89 -4.32
C ILE A 93 -11.51 9.25 -5.48
N LEU A 94 -10.80 8.57 -6.38
CA LEU A 94 -11.41 7.91 -7.54
C LEU A 94 -12.31 6.73 -7.17
N PHE A 95 -12.09 6.06 -6.03
CA PHE A 95 -13.00 5.02 -5.56
C PHE A 95 -14.43 5.54 -5.35
N PHE A 96 -14.60 6.80 -4.96
CA PHE A 96 -15.93 7.40 -4.78
C PHE A 96 -16.69 7.60 -6.10
N LEU A 97 -15.95 7.74 -7.21
CA LEU A 97 -16.53 7.97 -8.54
C LEU A 97 -16.76 6.68 -9.33
N ALA A 98 -16.33 5.54 -8.81
CA ALA A 98 -16.32 4.30 -9.55
C ALA A 98 -17.64 3.52 -9.35
N ASP A 99 -18.37 3.37 -10.45
CA ASP A 99 -19.66 2.68 -10.58
C ASP A 99 -19.55 1.29 -11.23
N SER A 100 -18.40 1.00 -11.85
CA SER A 100 -18.12 -0.23 -12.58
C SER A 100 -17.14 -1.14 -11.82
N TRP A 101 -17.41 -2.45 -11.83
CA TRP A 101 -16.53 -3.45 -11.22
C TRP A 101 -15.12 -3.43 -11.82
N LEU A 102 -15.00 -3.20 -13.12
CA LEU A 102 -13.70 -3.17 -13.78
C LEU A 102 -12.92 -1.92 -13.35
N PHE A 103 -13.61 -0.78 -13.23
CA PHE A 103 -12.99 0.46 -12.77
C PHE A 103 -12.51 0.33 -11.32
N LEU A 104 -13.34 -0.22 -10.44
CA LEU A 104 -12.95 -0.51 -9.05
C LEU A 104 -11.80 -1.53 -8.98
N GLY A 105 -11.80 -2.56 -9.83
CA GLY A 105 -10.72 -3.54 -9.92
C GLY A 105 -9.38 -2.92 -10.35
N ILE A 106 -9.39 -2.02 -11.33
CA ILE A 106 -8.19 -1.29 -11.78
C ILE A 106 -7.66 -0.37 -10.68
N LEU A 107 -8.55 0.37 -10.00
CA LEU A 107 -8.17 1.23 -8.88
C LEU A 107 -7.56 0.42 -7.73
N LEU A 108 -8.15 -0.74 -7.39
CA LEU A 108 -7.60 -1.69 -6.42
C LEU A 108 -6.23 -2.22 -6.85
N ALA A 109 -6.03 -2.54 -8.13
CA ALA A 109 -4.75 -2.98 -8.66
C ALA A 109 -3.67 -1.90 -8.52
N ILE A 110 -3.96 -0.66 -8.90
CA ILE A 110 -3.03 0.48 -8.78
C ILE A 110 -2.67 0.69 -7.31
N ARG A 111 -3.69 0.79 -6.45
CA ARG A 111 -3.53 0.97 -5.00
C ARG A 111 -2.67 -0.14 -4.39
N THR A 112 -2.93 -1.39 -4.75
CA THR A 112 -2.17 -2.54 -4.24
C THR A 112 -0.73 -2.53 -4.74
N ALA A 113 -0.49 -2.10 -5.97
CA ALA A 113 0.86 -1.91 -6.51
C ALA A 113 1.64 -0.86 -5.71
N LEU A 114 1.05 0.32 -5.47
CA LEU A 114 1.66 1.41 -4.70
C LEU A 114 1.92 1.02 -3.24
N ALA A 115 0.96 0.37 -2.60
CA ALA A 115 1.10 -0.16 -1.24
C ALA A 115 2.23 -1.19 -1.16
N THR A 116 2.35 -2.08 -2.15
CA THR A 116 3.43 -3.08 -2.20
C THR A 116 4.81 -2.43 -2.34
N VAL A 117 4.95 -1.44 -3.23
CA VAL A 117 6.19 -0.67 -3.37
C VAL A 117 6.57 0.00 -2.05
N THR A 118 5.60 0.66 -1.41
CA THR A 118 5.81 1.35 -0.12
C THR A 118 6.25 0.39 0.97
N ASN A 119 5.57 -0.75 1.12
CA ASN A 119 5.89 -1.79 2.10
C ASN A 119 7.30 -2.37 1.88
N ILE A 120 7.69 -2.67 0.64
CA ILE A 120 9.03 -3.20 0.37
C ILE A 120 10.12 -2.15 0.65
N ILE A 121 9.91 -0.88 0.26
CA ILE A 121 10.87 0.19 0.54
C ILE A 121 11.01 0.44 2.04
N PHE A 122 9.91 0.45 2.79
CA PHE A 122 9.93 0.55 4.25
C PHE A 122 10.78 -0.54 4.88
N LEU A 123 10.54 -1.81 4.51
CA LEU A 123 11.35 -2.93 4.99
C LEU A 123 12.84 -2.77 4.64
N ALA A 124 13.15 -2.22 3.46
CA ALA A 124 14.53 -1.95 3.06
C ALA A 124 15.17 -0.79 3.85
N ILE A 125 14.39 0.20 4.31
CA ILE A 125 14.86 1.27 5.20
C ILE A 125 15.10 0.70 6.61
N LEU A 126 14.16 -0.06 7.15
CA LEU A 126 14.25 -0.69 8.46
C LEU A 126 15.49 -1.59 8.57
N LYS A 127 15.70 -2.46 7.57
CA LYS A 127 16.89 -3.33 7.50
C LYS A 127 18.20 -2.56 7.44
N LYS A 128 18.23 -1.39 6.80
CA LYS A 128 19.44 -0.54 6.75
C LYS A 128 19.75 0.04 8.13
N GLN A 129 18.73 0.52 8.84
CA GLN A 129 18.91 1.13 10.17
C GLN A 129 19.32 0.10 11.22
N HIS A 130 18.78 -1.13 11.16
CA HIS A 130 19.21 -2.21 12.04
C HIS A 130 20.71 -2.55 11.91
N ARG A 131 21.29 -2.45 10.71
CA ARG A 131 22.74 -2.67 10.49
C ARG A 131 23.65 -1.52 10.92
N ILE A 132 23.09 -0.37 11.31
CA ILE A 132 23.87 0.79 11.78
C ILE A 132 23.93 0.80 13.31
N ILE A 133 22.91 0.23 13.96
CA ILE A 133 22.76 0.21 15.42
C ILE A 133 23.48 -0.99 16.05
N TYR A 134 23.76 -2.03 15.26
CA TYR A 134 24.47 -3.27 15.64
C TYR A 134 25.56 -3.56 14.62
#